data_AF-A0AAD9B753-F1
#
_entry.id   AF-A0AAD9B753-F1
#
_cell.length_a   1.000
_cell.length_b   1.000
_cell.length_c   1.000
_cell.angle_alpha   90.00
_cell.angle_beta   90.00
_cell.angle_gamma   90.00
#
_symmetry.space_group_name_H-M   'P 1'
#
loop_
_entity.id
_entity.type
_entity.pdbx_description
1 polymer ?
#
loop_
_entity_poly.entity_id
_entity_poly.type
_entity_poly.pdbx_seq_one_letter_code
_entity_poly.pdbx_strand_id
1 'polypeptide(L)'
;MNNTLKTTVDRKRPPPVKVLSGQLRTAVSRPADSGEGYVIRPGRGRSLQVSLVWMQGTVLEVQLDRNTLLLMDETGTFAVQGVKHPQREAVSVPR
;
A
#
# COMPACT_ATOMS: atom_id res chain seq x y z
N MET A 1 -33.99 28.89 -10.62
CA MET A 1 -32.71 29.38 -10.07
C MET A 1 -32.52 28.63 -8.75
N ASN A 2 -31.80 27.51 -8.70
CA ASN A 2 -30.35 27.42 -8.47
C ASN A 2 -29.89 25.95 -8.62
N ASN A 3 -29.26 25.60 -9.75
CA ASN A 3 -28.58 24.30 -9.89
C ASN A 3 -27.24 24.35 -9.15
N THR A 4 -27.19 23.79 -7.95
CA THR A 4 -25.94 23.54 -7.22
C THR A 4 -25.13 22.51 -7.98
N LEU A 5 -24.25 22.99 -8.87
CA LEU A 5 -23.17 22.22 -9.47
C LEU A 5 -22.28 21.69 -8.34
N LYS A 6 -22.47 20.42 -7.97
CA LYS A 6 -21.48 19.67 -7.19
C LYS A 6 -20.23 19.55 -8.06
N THR A 7 -19.30 20.48 -7.88
CA THR A 7 -17.94 20.35 -8.39
C THR A 7 -17.35 19.07 -7.79
N THR A 8 -17.37 17.98 -8.56
CA THR A 8 -16.50 16.82 -8.35
C THR A 8 -15.08 17.32 -8.52
N VAL A 9 -14.51 17.82 -7.41
CA VAL A 9 -13.07 18.04 -7.28
C VAL A 9 -12.45 16.70 -7.61
N ASP A 10 -11.74 16.62 -8.73
CA ASP A 10 -10.90 15.50 -9.12
C ASP A 10 -9.83 15.34 -8.05
N ARG A 11 -10.19 14.59 -7.00
CA ARG A 11 -9.45 14.55 -5.75
C ARG A 11 -8.30 13.59 -5.98
N LYS A 12 -7.24 14.10 -6.61
CA LYS A 12 -6.00 13.36 -6.87
C LYS A 12 -5.62 12.61 -5.60
N ARG A 13 -5.49 11.28 -5.70
CA ARG A 13 -5.13 10.44 -4.57
C ARG A 13 -3.82 10.95 -3.97
N PRO A 14 -3.70 11.00 -2.63
CA PRO A 14 -2.46 11.42 -2.00
C PRO A 14 -1.29 10.54 -2.48
N PRO A 15 -0.08 11.09 -2.56
CA PRO A 15 1.08 10.34 -3.01
C PRO A 15 1.39 9.16 -2.06
N PRO A 16 2.05 8.10 -2.55
CA PRO A 16 2.44 6.97 -1.71
C PRO A 16 3.41 7.43 -0.63
N VAL A 17 3.12 7.08 0.63
CA VAL A 17 3.96 7.41 1.78
C VAL A 17 4.93 6.26 2.06
N LYS A 18 6.23 6.55 2.15
CA LYS A 18 7.23 5.55 2.53
C LYS A 18 7.05 5.14 3.99
N VAL A 19 6.90 3.84 4.24
CA VAL A 19 6.71 3.27 5.57
C VAL A 19 7.43 1.93 5.73
N LEU A 20 7.69 1.55 6.98
CA LEU A 20 8.13 0.22 7.39
C LEU A 20 6.93 -0.59 7.91
N SER A 21 7.00 -1.92 7.81
CA SER A 21 5.95 -2.85 8.19
C SER A 21 5.55 -2.70 9.66
N GLY A 22 6.51 -2.45 10.56
CA GLY A 22 6.27 -2.19 11.97
C GLY A 22 5.45 -0.93 12.23
N GLN A 23 5.55 0.09 11.37
CA GLN A 23 4.73 1.31 11.49
C GLN A 23 3.27 1.03 11.15
N LEU A 24 3.01 0.15 10.18
CA LEU A 24 1.64 -0.25 9.82
C LEU A 24 1.00 -1.18 10.86
N ARG A 25 1.77 -2.06 11.50
CA ARG A 25 1.24 -2.93 12.56
C ARG A 25 0.71 -2.15 13.78
N THR A 26 1.19 -0.92 14.00
CA THR A 26 0.72 -0.04 15.07
C THR A 26 -0.36 0.96 14.60
N ALA A 27 -0.74 0.90 13.32
CA ALA A 27 -1.70 1.81 12.74
C ALA A 27 -3.12 1.50 13.24
N VAL A 28 -3.92 2.55 13.38
CA VAL A 28 -5.33 2.42 13.80
C VAL A 28 -6.23 2.69 12.59
N SER A 29 -7.19 1.80 12.35
CA SER A 29 -8.22 2.02 11.34
C SER A 29 -9.17 3.12 11.80
N ARG A 30 -9.56 4.02 10.88
CA ARG A 30 -10.61 5.00 11.17
C ARG A 30 -11.99 4.38 10.91
N PRO A 31 -13.04 4.78 11.65
CA PRO A 31 -14.41 4.42 11.31
C PRO A 31 -14.77 4.86 9.89
N ALA A 32 -15.58 4.03 9.22
CA ALA A 32 -15.93 4.12 7.80
C ALA A 32 -16.46 5.49 7.34
N ASP A 33 -16.97 6.31 8.25
CA ASP A 33 -17.61 7.60 7.95
C ASP A 33 -16.63 8.73 7.57
N SER A 34 -15.31 8.52 7.65
CA SER A 34 -14.31 9.58 7.40
C SER A 34 -13.29 9.31 6.27
N GLY A 35 -13.57 8.30 5.43
CA GLY A 35 -12.75 7.92 4.29
C GLY A 35 -11.80 6.77 4.59
N GLU A 36 -11.59 5.89 3.61
CA GLU A 36 -10.69 4.75 3.68
C GLU A 36 -9.25 5.21 4.02
N GLY A 37 -8.72 4.76 5.14
CA GLY A 37 -7.34 5.05 5.52
C GLY A 37 -6.96 4.59 6.92
N TYR A 38 -5.67 4.42 7.12
CA TYR A 38 -5.06 4.09 8.39
C TYR A 38 -4.34 5.31 8.97
N VAL A 39 -4.31 5.44 10.28
CA VAL A 39 -3.51 6.46 10.96
C VAL A 39 -2.24 5.81 11.51
N ILE A 40 -1.08 6.21 10.98
CA ILE A 40 0.23 5.81 11.50
C ILE A 40 0.79 6.86 12.46
N ARG A 41 1.60 6.42 13.43
CA ARG A 41 2.25 7.30 14.42
C ARG A 41 3.77 7.21 14.30
N PRO A 42 4.40 7.96 13.37
CA PRO A 42 5.83 7.82 13.07
C PRO A 42 6.76 8.40 14.16
N GLY A 43 6.23 9.02 15.21
CA GLY A 43 7.00 9.52 16.34
C GLY A 43 6.11 10.18 17.41
N ARG A 44 6.70 10.60 18.53
CA ARG A 44 5.95 11.25 19.62
C ARG A 44 5.14 12.45 19.10
N GLY A 45 3.84 12.45 19.39
CA GLY A 45 2.92 13.54 19.04
C GLY A 45 2.54 13.66 17.56
N ARG A 46 3.11 12.86 16.65
CA ARG A 46 2.80 12.93 15.21
C ARG A 46 1.85 11.82 14.79
N SER A 47 0.89 12.17 13.95
CA SER A 47 -0.02 11.23 13.30
C SER A 47 -0.15 11.57 11.82
N LEU A 48 -0.25 10.55 10.97
CA LEU A 48 -0.41 10.72 9.53
C LEU A 48 -1.48 9.76 9.03
N GLN A 49 -2.49 10.29 8.35
CA GLN A 49 -3.47 9.48 7.64
C GLN A 49 -2.87 9.02 6.31
N VAL A 50 -2.91 7.72 6.07
CA VAL A 50 -2.37 7.09 4.86
C VAL A 50 -3.42 6.17 4.24
N SER A 51 -3.55 6.25 2.91
CA SER A 51 -4.36 5.34 2.10
C SER A 51 -3.53 4.65 1.02
N LEU A 52 -2.31 5.15 0.75
CA LEU A 52 -1.35 4.58 -0.18
C LEU A 52 0.04 4.60 0.45
N VAL A 53 0.74 3.48 0.35
CA VAL A 53 2.06 3.29 0.96
C VAL A 53 3.09 2.83 -0.05
N TRP A 54 4.34 3.21 0.18
CA TRP A 54 5.52 2.64 -0.45
C TRP A 54 6.24 1.82 0.60
N MET A 55 6.36 0.52 0.35
CA MET A 55 7.15 -0.41 1.15
C MET A 55 8.18 -1.13 0.27
N GLN A 56 9.26 -1.59 0.87
CA GLN A 56 10.30 -2.36 0.22
C GLN A 56 10.74 -3.48 1.16
N GLY A 57 11.04 -4.65 0.60
CA GLY A 57 11.54 -5.78 1.38
C GLY A 57 12.07 -6.90 0.49
N THR A 58 12.73 -7.86 1.11
CA THR A 58 13.20 -9.10 0.47
C THR A 58 12.03 -10.07 0.36
N VAL A 59 11.84 -10.69 -0.81
CA VAL A 59 10.81 -11.72 -1.01
C VAL A 59 11.24 -13.00 -0.28
N LEU A 60 10.39 -13.47 0.63
CA LEU A 60 10.57 -14.73 1.35
C LEU A 60 9.78 -15.87 0.70
N GLU A 61 8.57 -15.60 0.20
CA GLU A 61 7.68 -16.62 -0.34
C GLU A 61 6.80 -16.06 -1.47
N VAL A 62 6.48 -16.92 -2.45
CA VAL A 62 5.57 -16.63 -3.56
C VAL A 62 4.45 -17.68 -3.57
N GLN A 63 3.23 -17.26 -3.22
CA GLN A 63 2.03 -18.10 -3.27
C GLN A 63 1.28 -17.81 -4.59
N LEU A 64 1.65 -18.55 -5.64
CA LEU A 64 1.13 -18.38 -7.01
C LEU A 64 -0.39 -18.57 -7.08
N ASP A 65 -0.90 -19.55 -6.33
CA ASP A 65 -2.33 -19.89 -6.24
C ASP A 65 -3.18 -18.77 -5.63
N ARG A 66 -2.57 -17.94 -4.77
CA ARG A 66 -3.23 -16.86 -4.03
C ARG A 66 -2.81 -15.47 -4.47
N ASN A 67 -2.00 -15.36 -5.54
CA ASN A 67 -1.43 -14.09 -6.01
C ASN A 67 -0.82 -13.25 -4.86
N THR A 68 -0.16 -13.94 -3.93
CA THR A 68 0.32 -13.35 -2.68
C THR A 68 1.84 -13.50 -2.58
N LEU A 69 2.51 -12.42 -2.18
CA LEU A 69 3.95 -12.40 -1.88
C LEU A 69 4.14 -12.13 -0.39
N LEU A 70 5.03 -12.90 0.25
CA LEU A 70 5.53 -12.59 1.59
C LEU A 70 6.87 -11.88 1.45
N LEU A 71 6.96 -10.66 2.00
CA LEU A 71 8.18 -9.86 2.02
C LEU A 71 8.63 -9.58 3.45
N MET A 72 9.91 -9.25 3.61
CA MET A 72 10.50 -8.85 4.88
C MET A 72 11.31 -7.57 4.72
N ASP A 73 11.01 -6.57 5.57
CA ASP A 73 11.83 -5.37 5.74
C ASP A 73 12.61 -5.43 7.06
N GLU A 74 13.31 -4.35 7.42
CA GLU A 74 14.13 -4.32 8.64
C GLU A 74 13.31 -4.41 9.92
N THR A 75 11.99 -4.23 9.84
CA THR A 75 11.07 -4.26 10.98
C THR A 75 10.20 -5.51 11.03
N GLY A 76 10.24 -6.38 10.02
CA GLY A 76 9.53 -7.65 10.00
C GLY A 76 8.81 -7.95 8.68
N THR A 77 7.88 -8.89 8.72
CA THR A 77 7.20 -9.39 7.52
C THR A 77 5.93 -8.60 7.18
N PHE A 78 5.58 -8.59 5.90
CA PHE A 78 4.32 -8.10 5.37
C PHE A 78 3.91 -8.89 4.12
N ALA A 79 2.60 -9.03 3.90
CA ALA A 79 2.04 -9.72 2.75
C ALA A 79 1.48 -8.72 1.73
N VAL A 80 1.72 -8.98 0.44
CA VAL A 80 1.15 -8.22 -0.68
C VAL A 80 0.30 -9.16 -1.51
N GLN A 81 -0.98 -8.82 -1.69
CA GLN A 81 -1.94 -9.61 -2.45
C GLN A 81 -2.28 -8.92 -3.78
N GLY A 82 -2.85 -9.67 -4.72
CA GLY A 82 -3.27 -9.13 -6.03
C GLY A 82 -2.11 -8.91 -7.00
N VAL A 83 -0.95 -9.52 -6.73
CA VAL A 83 0.21 -9.44 -7.62
C VAL A 83 -0.04 -10.34 -8.82
N LYS A 84 -0.08 -9.75 -10.03
CA LYS A 84 0.02 -10.53 -11.27
C LYS A 84 1.49 -10.75 -11.57
N HIS A 85 1.89 -11.99 -11.81
CA HIS A 85 3.25 -12.27 -12.26
C HIS A 85 3.49 -11.54 -13.59
N PRO A 86 4.55 -10.73 -13.72
CA PRO A 86 5.03 -10.40 -15.05
C PRO A 86 5.41 -11.72 -15.70
N GLN A 87 4.87 -11.98 -16.90
CA GLN A 87 5.38 -13.07 -17.73
C GLN A 87 6.88 -12.82 -17.88
N ARG A 88 7.72 -13.76 -17.42
CA ARG A 88 9.14 -13.72 -17.73
C ARG A 88 9.23 -13.81 -19.26
N GLU A 89 9.57 -12.72 -19.92
CA GLU A 89 10.01 -12.78 -21.31
C GLU A 89 11.28 -13.64 -21.30
N ALA A 90 11.16 -14.85 -21.82
CA ALA A 90 12.30 -15.74 -21.97
C ALA A 90 13.23 -15.07 -22.98
N VAL A 91 14.29 -14.43 -22.49
CA VAL A 91 15.40 -14.00 -23.34
C VAL A 91 16.03 -15.29 -23.86
N SER A 92 15.61 -15.70 -25.06
CA SER A 92 16.27 -16.76 -25.82
C SER A 92 17.69 -16.29 -26.10
N VAL A 93 18.66 -16.94 -25.48
CA VAL A 93 20.06 -16.80 -25.86
C VAL A 93 20.22 -17.62 -27.15
N PRO A 94 20.54 -16.99 -28.30
CA PRO A 94 20.82 -17.74 -29.51
C PRO A 94 22.07 -18.62 -29.29
N ARG A 95 21.98 -19.87 -29.76
CA ARG A 95 23.05 -20.86 -29.71
C ARG A 95 24.25 -20.46 -30.56
#